data_AF-A0A351SWA0-F1
#
_entry.id   AF-A0A351SWA0-F1
#
_cell.length_a   1.000
_cell.length_b   1.000
_cell.length_c   1.000
_cell.angle_alpha   90.00
_cell.angle_beta   90.00
_cell.angle_gamma   90.00
#
_symmetry.space_group_name_H-M   'P 1'
#
loop_
_entity.id
_entity.type
_entity.pdbx_description
1 polymer ?
#
loop_
_entity_poly.entity_id
_entity_poly.type
_entity_poly.pdbx_seq_one_letter_code
_entity_poly.pdbx_strand_id
1 'polypeptide(L)'
;ASDRGITDLSAAGILGVIGVSAAVGRLMWGVTSDIIGARKTVFCCIALQTLAMFLVAFANSLSTFYLFAVGFGLAYGGVLPLYAVVTRELFGMRRFGTVYGMHSFVTSFGMGGGGIVGGYLFDFSGSYFIPLMTSTALGLIATGFAAHLAFLKEPGDRAHEKSLLVETAARAEA
;
A
#
# COMPACT_ATOMS: atom_id res chain seq x y z
N ALA A 1 -14.99 17.62 -0.62
CA ALA A 1 -14.23 18.86 -0.89
C ALA A 1 -15.14 20.09 -0.84
N SER A 2 -16.33 20.03 -1.46
CA SER A 2 -17.30 21.13 -1.49
C SER A 2 -17.91 21.48 -0.11
N ASP A 3 -18.04 20.53 0.81
CA ASP A 3 -18.60 20.79 2.16
C ASP A 3 -17.72 21.63 3.10
N ARG A 4 -16.41 21.73 2.83
CA ARG A 4 -15.46 22.42 3.72
C ARG A 4 -15.02 23.79 3.20
N GLY A 5 -15.73 24.36 2.21
CA GLY A 5 -15.41 25.66 1.63
C GLY A 5 -14.11 25.71 0.84
N ILE A 6 -13.61 24.54 0.40
CA ILE A 6 -12.40 24.44 -0.42
C ILE A 6 -12.81 24.70 -1.87
N THR A 7 -12.28 25.77 -2.47
CA THR A 7 -12.48 26.09 -3.89
C THR A 7 -12.06 24.92 -4.78
N ASP A 8 -12.80 24.66 -5.86
CA ASP A 8 -12.52 23.57 -6.81
C ASP A 8 -11.07 23.59 -7.32
N LEU A 9 -10.50 24.79 -7.47
CA LEU A 9 -9.09 25.00 -7.84
C LEU A 9 -8.11 24.41 -6.80
N SER A 10 -8.41 24.55 -5.51
CA SER A 10 -7.58 24.02 -4.43
C SER A 10 -7.68 22.51 -4.33
N ALA A 11 -8.87 21.94 -4.60
CA ALA A 11 -9.05 20.50 -4.69
C ALA A 11 -8.25 19.89 -5.86
N ALA A 12 -8.28 20.54 -7.04
CA ALA A 12 -7.45 20.15 -8.17
C ALA A 12 -5.94 20.26 -7.86
N GLY A 13 -5.52 21.30 -7.15
CA GLY A 13 -4.14 21.47 -6.68
C GLY A 13 -3.69 20.34 -5.76
N ILE A 14 -4.53 19.90 -4.82
CA ILE A 14 -4.25 18.76 -3.93
C ILE A 14 -4.04 17.47 -4.74
N LEU A 15 -4.90 17.20 -5.73
CA LEU A 15 -4.75 16.03 -6.62
C LEU A 15 -3.45 16.10 -7.44
N GLY A 16 -3.09 17.28 -7.93
CA GLY A 16 -1.81 17.50 -8.61
C GLY A 16 -0.61 17.20 -7.70
N VAL A 17 -0.64 17.67 -6.46
CA VAL A 17 0.41 17.39 -5.46
C VAL A 17 0.50 15.90 -5.15
N ILE A 18 -0.63 15.20 -5.01
CA ILE A 18 -0.65 13.73 -4.85
C ILE A 18 0.07 13.08 -6.03
N GLY A 19 -0.23 13.49 -7.26
CA GLY A 19 0.37 12.93 -8.48
C GLY A 19 1.89 13.13 -8.54
N VAL A 20 2.37 14.35 -8.30
CA VAL A 20 3.82 14.66 -8.29
C VAL A 20 4.52 13.91 -7.16
N SER A 21 3.94 13.92 -5.97
CA SER A 21 4.50 13.22 -4.81
C SER A 21 4.53 11.71 -5.03
N ALA A 22 3.54 11.14 -5.71
CA ALA A 22 3.54 9.73 -6.09
C ALA A 22 4.62 9.38 -7.12
N ALA A 23 4.93 10.27 -8.06
CA ALA A 23 6.04 10.06 -8.97
C ALA A 23 7.39 10.02 -8.22
N VAL A 24 7.60 10.93 -7.28
CA VAL A 24 8.81 10.96 -6.43
C VAL A 24 8.88 9.73 -5.52
N GLY A 25 7.76 9.39 -4.86
CA GLY A 25 7.66 8.24 -3.98
C GLY A 25 7.97 6.93 -4.71
N ARG A 26 7.55 6.81 -5.97
CA ARG A 26 7.85 5.63 -6.80
C ARG A 26 9.36 5.37 -6.93
N LEU A 27 10.16 6.41 -7.14
CA LEU A 27 11.62 6.30 -7.24
C LEU A 27 12.23 5.96 -5.87
N MET A 28 11.81 6.65 -4.81
CA MET A 28 12.31 6.44 -3.45
C MET A 28 12.06 5.00 -2.96
N TRP A 29 10.84 4.51 -3.15
CA TRP A 29 10.46 3.16 -2.73
C TRP A 29 11.04 2.08 -3.64
N GLY A 30 11.29 2.37 -4.91
CA GLY A 30 12.03 1.46 -5.80
C GLY A 30 13.42 1.16 -5.25
N VAL A 31 14.22 2.20 -5.00
CA VAL A 31 15.56 2.06 -4.42
C VAL A 31 15.52 1.39 -3.05
N THR A 32 14.54 1.79 -2.22
CA THR A 32 14.38 1.18 -0.89
C THR A 32 14.08 -0.31 -0.98
N SER A 33 13.27 -0.73 -1.95
CA SER A 33 12.91 -2.14 -2.13
C SER A 33 14.06 -3.03 -2.54
N ASP A 34 15.05 -2.48 -3.25
CA ASP A 34 16.27 -3.19 -3.59
C ASP A 34 17.15 -3.45 -2.34
N ILE A 35 17.01 -2.62 -1.29
CA ILE A 35 17.81 -2.70 -0.06
C ILE A 35 17.14 -3.59 1.00
N ILE A 36 15.87 -3.34 1.31
CA ILE A 36 15.17 -4.04 2.42
C ILE A 36 14.25 -5.17 1.94
N GLY A 37 14.12 -5.35 0.63
CA GLY A 37 13.23 -6.32 -0.01
C GLY A 37 11.85 -5.75 -0.32
N ALA A 38 11.24 -6.25 -1.39
CA ALA A 38 9.96 -5.77 -1.90
C ALA A 38 8.81 -5.94 -0.89
N ARG A 39 8.75 -7.07 -0.18
CA ARG A 39 7.67 -7.35 0.79
C ARG A 39 7.62 -6.39 1.97
N LYS A 40 8.78 -6.11 2.58
CA LYS A 40 8.90 -5.15 3.70
C LYS A 40 8.57 -3.74 3.24
N THR A 41 8.98 -3.39 2.02
CA THR A 41 8.69 -2.10 1.42
C THR A 41 7.19 -1.91 1.17
N VAL A 42 6.50 -2.92 0.64
CA VAL A 42 5.03 -2.90 0.50
C VAL A 42 4.34 -2.68 1.85
N PHE A 43 4.77 -3.40 2.89
CA PHE A 43 4.24 -3.21 4.25
C PHE A 43 4.40 -1.76 4.73
N CYS A 44 5.60 -1.19 4.62
CA CYS A 44 5.86 0.21 5.01
C CYS A 44 4.97 1.19 4.25
N CYS A 45 4.80 1.01 2.94
CA CYS A 45 3.95 1.86 2.11
C CYS A 45 2.47 1.79 2.54
N ILE A 46 1.94 0.58 2.76
CA ILE A 46 0.53 0.39 3.17
C ILE A 46 0.31 0.93 4.59
N ALA A 47 1.27 0.75 5.50
CA ALA A 47 1.21 1.29 6.85
C ALA A 47 1.19 2.83 6.84
N LEU A 48 2.08 3.46 6.06
CA LEU A 48 2.11 4.91 5.89
C LEU A 48 0.82 5.45 5.25
N GLN A 49 0.29 4.74 4.26
CA GLN A 49 -0.96 5.12 3.61
C GLN A 49 -2.15 5.06 4.57
N THR A 50 -2.22 4.01 5.39
CA THR A 50 -3.26 3.85 6.42
C THR A 50 -3.15 4.94 7.49
N LEU A 51 -1.94 5.26 7.93
CA LEU A 51 -1.69 6.34 8.87
C LEU A 51 -2.11 7.71 8.29
N ALA A 52 -1.78 7.97 7.02
CA ALA A 52 -2.19 9.19 6.34
C ALA A 52 -3.73 9.30 6.25
N MET A 53 -4.43 8.19 5.95
CA MET A 53 -5.89 8.14 5.93
C MET A 53 -6.51 8.36 7.32
N PHE A 54 -5.90 7.83 8.37
CA PHE A 54 -6.33 8.11 9.74
C PHE A 54 -6.19 9.59 10.09
N LEU A 55 -5.03 10.18 9.79
CA LEU A 55 -4.72 11.59 10.10
C LEU A 55 -5.66 12.56 9.36
N VAL A 56 -6.01 12.28 8.10
CA VAL A 56 -6.88 13.16 7.32
C VAL A 56 -8.33 13.14 7.81
N ALA A 57 -8.76 12.09 8.51
CA ALA A 57 -10.08 12.04 9.14
C ALA A 57 -10.30 13.15 10.17
N PHE A 58 -9.21 13.60 10.83
CA PHE A 58 -9.22 14.67 11.83
C PHE A 58 -8.75 16.03 11.29
N ALA A 59 -8.38 16.09 10.00
CA ALA A 59 -7.89 17.31 9.38
C ALA A 59 -9.03 18.31 9.11
N ASN A 60 -8.88 19.54 9.61
CA ASN A 60 -9.84 20.64 9.44
C ASN A 60 -9.25 21.86 8.70
N SER A 61 -7.99 21.82 8.27
CA SER A 61 -7.31 22.93 7.61
C SER A 61 -6.73 22.55 6.24
N LEU A 62 -6.73 23.52 5.32
CA LEU A 62 -6.18 23.40 3.96
C LEU A 62 -4.72 22.94 3.98
N SER A 63 -3.92 23.47 4.90
CA SER A 63 -2.50 23.10 5.06
C SER A 63 -2.34 21.62 5.40
N THR A 64 -3.24 21.07 6.22
CA THR A 64 -3.22 19.66 6.61
C THR A 64 -3.58 18.75 5.43
N PHE A 65 -4.45 19.20 4.52
CA PHE A 65 -4.74 18.47 3.29
C PHE A 65 -3.55 18.42 2.32
N TYR A 66 -2.77 19.50 2.21
CA TYR A 66 -1.54 19.48 1.42
C TYR A 66 -0.46 18.58 2.04
N LEU A 67 -0.31 18.60 3.37
CA LEU A 67 0.61 17.69 4.05
C LEU A 67 0.20 16.23 3.85
N PHE A 68 -1.10 15.95 3.94
CA PHE A 68 -1.67 14.65 3.58
C PHE A 68 -1.39 14.30 2.11
N ALA A 69 -1.58 15.22 1.17
CA ALA A 69 -1.36 15.00 -0.26
C ALA A 69 0.07 14.51 -0.54
N VAL A 70 1.05 15.13 0.11
CA VAL A 70 2.47 14.74 0.01
C VAL A 70 2.71 13.37 0.64
N GLY A 71 2.28 13.16 1.89
CA GLY A 71 2.52 11.91 2.60
C GLY A 71 1.82 10.71 1.95
N PHE A 72 0.54 10.87 1.60
CA PHE A 72 -0.24 9.87 0.89
C PHE A 72 0.31 9.61 -0.51
N GLY A 73 0.66 10.66 -1.25
CA GLY A 73 1.25 10.54 -2.59
C GLY A 73 2.56 9.76 -2.55
N LEU A 74 3.49 10.13 -1.66
CA LEU A 74 4.75 9.42 -1.48
C LEU A 74 4.54 7.94 -1.14
N ALA A 75 3.63 7.62 -0.22
CA ALA A 75 3.33 6.23 0.14
C ALA A 75 2.67 5.47 -1.02
N TYR A 76 1.71 6.08 -1.70
CA TYR A 76 0.95 5.45 -2.79
C TYR A 76 1.82 5.17 -4.02
N GLY A 77 2.77 6.06 -4.32
CA GLY A 77 3.62 5.99 -5.51
C GLY A 77 4.43 4.69 -5.65
N GLY A 78 4.85 4.11 -4.53
CA GLY A 78 5.64 2.88 -4.48
C GLY A 78 4.81 1.59 -4.55
N VAL A 79 3.53 1.61 -4.16
CA VAL A 79 2.73 0.40 -3.97
C VAL A 79 2.52 -0.38 -5.28
N LEU A 80 2.18 0.31 -6.37
CA LEU A 80 1.90 -0.27 -7.67
C LEU A 80 3.05 -1.14 -8.25
N PRO A 81 4.28 -0.62 -8.42
CA PRO A 81 5.38 -1.42 -8.94
C PRO A 81 5.79 -2.53 -7.97
N LEU A 82 5.75 -2.28 -6.66
CA LEU A 82 6.15 -3.27 -5.67
C LEU A 82 5.22 -4.48 -5.63
N TYR A 83 3.91 -4.32 -5.89
CA TYR A 83 3.00 -5.46 -6.01
C TYR A 83 3.37 -6.39 -7.17
N ALA A 84 3.82 -5.84 -8.29
CA ALA A 84 4.31 -6.65 -9.41
C ALA A 84 5.57 -7.42 -9.02
N VAL A 85 6.52 -6.77 -8.32
CA VAL A 85 7.75 -7.42 -7.83
C VAL A 85 7.41 -8.54 -6.85
N VAL A 86 6.60 -8.28 -5.83
CA VAL A 86 6.19 -9.26 -4.82
C VAL A 86 5.44 -10.44 -5.46
N THR A 87 4.54 -10.19 -6.41
CA THR A 87 3.81 -11.25 -7.12
C THR A 87 4.76 -12.14 -7.92
N ARG A 88 5.76 -11.54 -8.58
CA ARG A 88 6.79 -12.26 -9.32
C ARG A 88 7.67 -13.11 -8.41
N GLU A 89 8.07 -12.59 -7.25
CA GLU A 89 8.87 -13.32 -6.25
C GLU A 89 8.11 -14.52 -5.65
N LEU A 90 6.81 -14.37 -5.37
CA LEU A 90 6.00 -15.40 -4.73
C LEU A 90 5.58 -16.53 -5.68
N PHE A 91 5.19 -16.19 -6.91
CA PHE A 91 4.53 -17.14 -7.83
C PHE A 91 5.35 -17.47 -9.08
N GLY A 92 6.48 -16.78 -9.28
CA GLY A 92 7.31 -16.90 -10.47
C GLY A 92 6.64 -16.36 -11.74
N MET A 93 7.39 -16.29 -12.83
CA MET A 93 6.90 -15.72 -14.10
C MET A 93 5.78 -16.53 -14.74
N ARG A 94 5.73 -17.85 -14.52
CA ARG A 94 4.78 -18.75 -15.19
C ARG A 94 3.32 -18.53 -14.77
N ARG A 95 3.06 -18.06 -13.54
CA ARG A 95 1.71 -17.76 -13.03
C ARG A 95 1.46 -16.28 -12.82
N PHE A 96 2.44 -15.43 -13.13
CA PHE A 96 2.38 -13.99 -12.90
C PHE A 96 1.13 -13.35 -13.53
N GLY A 97 0.85 -13.61 -14.81
CA GLY A 97 -0.28 -13.01 -15.53
C GLY A 97 -1.64 -13.32 -14.89
N THR A 98 -1.86 -14.56 -14.45
CA THR A 98 -3.12 -14.96 -13.81
C THR A 98 -3.27 -14.31 -12.43
N VAL A 99 -2.23 -14.36 -11.60
CA VAL A 99 -2.28 -13.83 -10.23
C VAL A 99 -2.38 -12.30 -10.25
N TYR A 100 -1.54 -11.64 -11.05
CA TYR A 100 -1.55 -10.18 -11.17
C TYR A 100 -2.82 -9.66 -11.85
N GLY A 101 -3.37 -10.41 -12.81
CA GLY A 101 -4.66 -10.11 -13.43
C GLY A 101 -5.81 -10.19 -12.43
N MET A 102 -5.87 -11.25 -11.62
CA MET A 102 -6.87 -11.39 -10.56
C MET A 102 -6.72 -10.28 -9.50
N HIS A 103 -5.49 -9.94 -9.12
CA HIS A 103 -5.22 -8.80 -8.24
C HIS A 103 -5.75 -7.49 -8.83
N SER A 104 -5.47 -7.22 -10.11
CA SER A 104 -5.93 -6.01 -10.81
C SER A 104 -7.46 -5.94 -10.89
N PHE A 105 -8.11 -7.08 -11.09
CA PHE A 105 -9.57 -7.18 -11.07
C PHE A 105 -10.15 -6.84 -9.70
N VAL A 106 -9.61 -7.43 -8.63
CA VAL A 106 -10.03 -7.14 -7.25
C VAL A 106 -9.82 -5.67 -6.90
N THR A 107 -8.67 -5.10 -7.28
CA THR A 107 -8.38 -3.67 -7.05
C THR A 107 -9.35 -2.76 -7.82
N SER A 108 -9.65 -3.08 -9.07
CA SER A 108 -10.60 -2.31 -9.89
C SER A 108 -12.01 -2.37 -9.31
N PHE A 109 -12.43 -3.56 -8.86
CA PHE A 109 -13.70 -3.75 -8.19
C PHE A 109 -13.76 -2.99 -6.87
N GLY A 110 -12.68 -3.00 -6.08
CA GLY A 110 -12.55 -2.24 -4.84
C GLY A 110 -12.59 -0.73 -5.06
N MET A 111 -11.92 -0.20 -6.09
CA MET A 111 -11.98 1.23 -6.44
C MET A 111 -13.39 1.66 -6.88
N GLY A 112 -14.05 0.87 -7.72
CA GLY A 112 -15.42 1.16 -8.16
C GLY A 112 -16.43 1.05 -7.01
N GLY A 113 -16.42 -0.08 -6.28
CA GLY A 113 -17.32 -0.32 -5.16
C GLY A 113 -17.08 0.62 -3.99
N GLY A 114 -15.82 0.95 -3.69
CA GLY A 114 -15.45 1.87 -2.61
C GLY A 114 -15.99 3.28 -2.81
N GLY A 115 -16.05 3.76 -4.06
CA GLY A 115 -16.67 5.04 -4.38
C GLY A 115 -18.18 5.06 -4.10
N ILE A 116 -18.89 3.99 -4.50
CA ILE A 116 -20.34 3.85 -4.28
C ILE A 116 -20.65 3.74 -2.79
N VAL A 117 -19.94 2.87 -2.07
CA VAL A 117 -20.11 2.68 -0.62
C VAL A 117 -19.76 3.96 0.13
N GLY A 118 -18.66 4.63 -0.24
CA GLY A 118 -18.25 5.90 0.35
C GLY A 118 -19.27 7.02 0.14
N GLY A 119 -19.88 7.09 -1.04
CA GLY A 119 -20.97 8.02 -1.35
C GLY A 119 -22.22 7.72 -0.52
N TYR A 120 -22.65 6.46 -0.46
CA TYR A 120 -23.80 6.06 0.36
C TYR A 120 -23.60 6.34 1.86
N LEU A 121 -22.40 6.09 2.38
CA LEU A 121 -22.05 6.40 3.77
C LEU A 121 -22.05 7.91 4.03
N PHE A 122 -21.65 8.71 3.04
CA PHE A 122 -21.71 10.15 3.12
C PHE A 122 -23.16 10.65 3.12
N ASP A 123 -24.01 10.13 2.22
CA ASP A 123 -25.43 10.50 2.13
C ASP A 123 -26.19 10.16 3.42
N PHE A 124 -25.86 9.04 4.07
CA PHE A 124 -26.47 8.63 5.32
C PHE A 124 -26.00 9.44 6.54
N SER A 125 -24.71 9.76 6.61
CA SER A 125 -24.12 10.42 7.79
C SER A 125 -24.08 11.94 7.70
N GLY A 126 -24.19 12.53 6.50
CA GLY A 126 -23.96 13.95 6.25
C GLY A 126 -22.55 14.43 6.57
N SER A 127 -21.58 13.51 6.73
CA SER A 127 -20.21 13.82 7.16
C SER A 127 -19.21 12.85 6.54
N TYR A 128 -18.04 13.39 6.16
CA TYR A 128 -16.92 12.61 5.64
C TYR A 128 -16.19 11.78 6.70
N PHE A 129 -16.51 11.95 8.00
CA PHE A 129 -15.82 11.25 9.06
C PHE A 129 -16.03 9.73 9.02
N ILE A 130 -17.28 9.28 8.84
CA ILE A 130 -17.62 7.84 8.77
C ILE A 130 -16.95 7.14 7.56
N PRO A 131 -17.06 7.64 6.33
CA PRO A 131 -16.40 7.00 5.18
C PRO A 131 -14.86 6.99 5.31
N LEU A 132 -14.24 8.01 5.93
CA LEU A 132 -12.79 8.02 6.19
C LEU A 132 -12.38 7.00 7.27
N MET A 133 -13.17 6.86 8.35
CA MET A 133 -12.92 5.88 9.40
C MET A 133 -13.05 4.44 8.89
N THR A 134 -14.08 4.14 8.09
CA THR A 134 -14.26 2.81 7.49
C THR A 134 -13.11 2.47 6.53
N SER A 135 -12.66 3.44 5.73
CA SER A 135 -11.49 3.28 4.86
C SER A 135 -10.21 3.02 5.66
N THR A 136 -10.05 3.69 6.80
CA THR A 136 -8.91 3.44 7.70
C THR A 136 -8.97 2.05 8.31
N ALA A 137 -10.15 1.59 8.75
CA ALA A 137 -10.32 0.25 9.30
C ALA A 137 -9.94 -0.84 8.27
N LEU A 138 -10.36 -0.68 7.02
CA LEU A 138 -9.96 -1.57 5.92
C LEU A 138 -8.45 -1.50 5.65
N GLY A 139 -7.85 -0.31 5.71
CA GLY A 139 -6.40 -0.12 5.59
C GLY A 139 -5.61 -0.83 6.69
N LEU A 140 -6.11 -0.84 7.93
CA LEU A 140 -5.48 -1.57 9.04
C LEU A 140 -5.51 -3.09 8.82
N ILE A 141 -6.62 -3.62 8.32
CA ILE A 141 -6.73 -5.04 7.94
C ILE A 141 -5.70 -5.37 6.85
N ALA A 142 -5.63 -4.54 5.80
CA ALA A 142 -4.66 -4.69 4.72
C ALA A 142 -3.20 -4.63 5.23
N THR A 143 -2.91 -3.71 6.16
CA THR A 143 -1.60 -3.59 6.80
C THR A 143 -1.25 -4.85 7.59
N GLY A 144 -2.21 -5.44 8.30
CA GLY A 144 -2.04 -6.71 9.02
C GLY A 144 -1.71 -7.88 8.07
N PHE A 145 -2.41 -7.99 6.94
CA PHE A 145 -2.09 -8.98 5.91
C PHE A 145 -0.70 -8.74 5.29
N ALA A 146 -0.35 -7.48 5.00
CA ALA A 146 0.95 -7.12 4.47
C ALA A 146 2.08 -7.41 5.47
N ALA A 147 1.86 -7.16 6.77
CA ALA A 147 2.79 -7.52 7.83
C ALA A 147 3.01 -9.03 7.84
N HIS A 148 1.91 -9.81 7.82
CA HIS A 148 2.00 -11.26 7.77
C HIS A 148 2.87 -11.72 6.58
N LEU A 149 2.60 -11.22 5.37
CA LEU A 149 3.37 -11.53 4.17
C LEU A 149 4.85 -11.08 4.25
N ALA A 150 5.12 -9.95 4.88
CA ALA A 150 6.47 -9.41 5.05
C ALA A 150 7.32 -10.24 6.03
N PHE A 151 6.70 -10.87 7.03
CA PHE A 151 7.38 -11.71 8.02
C PHE A 151 7.38 -13.22 7.67
N LEU A 152 6.73 -13.64 6.57
CA LEU A 152 6.86 -15.01 6.08
C LEU A 152 8.26 -15.26 5.51
N LYS A 153 9.06 -16.07 6.23
CA LYS A 153 10.41 -16.52 5.86
C LYS A 153 10.39 -17.26 4.51
N GLU A 154 11.30 -16.89 3.61
CA GLU A 154 11.30 -17.37 2.23
C GLU A 154 11.50 -18.89 2.11
N PRO A 155 10.92 -19.54 1.09
CA PRO A 155 11.23 -20.92 0.75
C PRO A 155 12.71 -21.14 0.39
N GLY A 156 13.36 -20.13 -0.22
CA GLY A 156 14.78 -20.19 -0.62
C GLY A 156 15.73 -20.19 0.58
N ASP A 157 15.41 -19.41 1.61
CA ASP A 157 16.16 -19.36 2.87
C ASP A 157 16.10 -20.71 3.61
N ARG A 158 14.95 -21.40 3.55
CA ARG A 158 14.81 -22.78 4.07
C ARG A 158 15.59 -23.81 3.27
N ALA A 159 15.74 -23.63 1.95
CA ALA A 159 16.54 -24.53 1.12
C ALA A 159 18.04 -24.33 1.37
N HIS A 160 18.49 -23.08 1.51
CA HIS A 160 19.87 -22.73 1.85
C HIS A 160 20.23 -23.18 3.28
N GLU A 161 19.37 -22.90 4.26
CA GLU A 161 19.53 -23.36 5.64
C GLU A 161 19.59 -24.89 5.73
N LYS A 162 18.70 -25.61 5.01
CA LYS A 162 18.78 -27.08 4.90
C LYS A 162 20.09 -27.54 4.25
N SER A 163 20.57 -26.86 3.21
CA SER A 163 21.84 -27.22 2.56
C SER A 163 23.04 -27.03 3.48
N LEU A 164 23.07 -25.94 4.26
CA LEU A 164 24.12 -25.67 5.24
C LEU A 164 24.08 -26.68 6.39
N LEU A 165 22.88 -27.02 6.89
CA LEU A 165 22.72 -28.03 7.93
C LEU A 165 23.21 -29.41 7.47
N VAL A 166 22.88 -29.81 6.23
CA VAL A 166 23.37 -31.05 5.62
C VAL A 166 24.90 -31.03 5.48
N GLU A 167 25.48 -29.92 5.02
CA GLU A 167 26.93 -29.78 4.86
C GLU A 167 27.67 -29.81 6.22
N THR A 168 27.11 -29.17 7.26
CA THR A 168 27.67 -29.22 8.62
C THR A 168 27.56 -30.61 9.25
N ALA A 169 26.47 -31.33 9.02
CA ALA A 169 26.30 -32.70 9.52
C ALA A 169 27.30 -33.65 8.84
N ALA A 170 27.46 -33.54 7.51
CA ALA A 170 28.42 -34.36 6.75
C ALA A 170 29.88 -34.12 7.18
N ARG A 171 30.23 -32.90 7.63
CA ARG A 171 31.56 -32.60 8.18
C ARG A 171 31.77 -33.10 9.62
N ALA A 172 30.70 -33.37 10.37
CA ALA A 172 30.80 -33.87 11.75
C ALA A 172 30.96 -35.40 11.81
N GLU A 173 30.60 -36.11 10.74
CA GLU A 173 30.71 -37.57 10.62
C GLU A 173 32.02 -38.06 9.96
N ALA A 174 32.84 -37.13 9.45
CA ALA A 174 34.14 -37.39 8.80
C ALA A 174 35.32 -37.13 9.75
#